data_AF-A0A2D5VPQ3-F1
#
_entry.id   AF-A0A2D5VPQ3-F1
#
_cell.length_a   1.000
_cell.length_b   1.000
_cell.length_c   1.000
_cell.angle_alpha   90.00
_cell.angle_beta   90.00
_cell.angle_gamma   90.00
#
_symmetry.space_group_name_H-M   'P 1'
#
loop_
_entity.id
_entity.type
_entity.pdbx_description
1 polymer ?
#
loop_
_entity_poly.entity_id
_entity_poly.type
_entity_poly.pdbx_seq_one_letter_code
_entity_poly.pdbx_strand_id
1 'polypeptide(L)'
;MAHEKIQKQLSQHLEYELRQLIDKRVSAFKRQLEYIKAKDNTHLIKLYSSNWNDEMLKVVFVLNSFYQLVLGPLDSSARSSTLNGLGSEIPITYGASIKFNASRSHKINKAVESFNNIIARSEINSFVMGLNSANDIIFNLAKELHEDE
;
A
#
# COMPACT_ATOMS: atom_id res chain seq x y z
N MET A 1 -9.54 8.51 14.36
CA MET A 1 -8.55 9.22 13.50
C MET A 1 -8.76 8.81 12.03
N ALA A 2 -8.27 9.57 11.05
CA ALA A 2 -8.51 9.32 9.62
C ALA A 2 -7.92 7.97 9.16
N HIS A 3 -6.70 7.65 9.57
CA HIS A 3 -6.02 6.39 9.24
C HIS A 3 -6.78 5.15 9.73
N GLU A 4 -7.40 5.22 10.92
CA GLU A 4 -8.21 4.11 11.46
C GLU A 4 -9.47 3.87 10.62
N LYS A 5 -10.12 4.95 10.17
CA LYS A 5 -11.29 4.85 9.29
C LYS A 5 -10.91 4.22 7.96
N ILE A 6 -9.81 4.65 7.36
CA ILE A 6 -9.31 4.10 6.09
C ILE A 6 -8.90 2.64 6.25
N GLN A 7 -8.15 2.30 7.30
CA GLN A 7 -7.75 0.92 7.59
C GLN A 7 -8.97 0.01 7.75
N LYS A 8 -10.00 0.46 8.49
CA LYS A 8 -11.25 -0.28 8.64
C LYS A 8 -11.94 -0.49 7.29
N GLN A 9 -12.07 0.56 6.48
CA GLN A 9 -12.71 0.47 5.15
C GLN A 9 -11.98 -0.50 4.21
N LEU A 10 -10.65 -0.46 4.19
CA LEU A 10 -9.84 -1.34 3.35
C LEU A 10 -9.87 -2.80 3.83
N SER A 11 -9.96 -3.01 5.14
CA SER A 11 -9.79 -4.33 5.74
C SER A 11 -11.10 -5.04 6.11
N GLN A 12 -12.24 -4.36 6.15
CA GLN A 12 -13.50 -4.91 6.71
C GLN A 12 -14.00 -6.21 6.05
N HIS A 13 -13.70 -6.42 4.77
CA HIS A 13 -14.10 -7.62 4.02
C HIS A 13 -12.99 -8.65 3.88
N LEU A 14 -11.83 -8.42 4.49
CA LEU A 14 -10.72 -9.36 4.48
C LEU A 14 -10.91 -10.43 5.57
N GLU A 15 -10.31 -11.59 5.32
CA GLU A 15 -10.22 -12.66 6.31
C GLU A 15 -9.52 -12.16 7.58
N TYR A 16 -9.90 -12.75 8.72
CA TYR A 16 -9.40 -12.31 10.04
C TYR A 16 -7.85 -12.30 10.11
N GLU A 17 -7.21 -13.34 9.60
CA GLU A 17 -5.75 -13.46 9.61
C GLU A 17 -5.06 -12.34 8.82
N LEU A 18 -5.60 -12.01 7.64
CA LEU A 18 -5.07 -10.94 6.81
C LEU A 18 -5.26 -9.56 7.46
N ARG A 19 -6.41 -9.34 8.13
CA ARG A 19 -6.62 -8.12 8.93
C ARG A 19 -5.58 -8.00 10.04
N GLN A 20 -5.32 -9.10 10.77
CA GLN A 20 -4.29 -9.12 11.82
C GLN A 20 -2.89 -8.83 11.28
N LEU A 21 -2.55 -9.30 10.08
CA LEU A 21 -1.26 -9.00 9.45
C LEU A 21 -1.13 -7.51 9.10
N ILE A 22 -2.19 -6.91 8.55
CA ILE A 22 -2.24 -5.46 8.28
C ILE A 22 -2.08 -4.68 9.58
N ASP A 23 -2.84 -5.03 10.62
CA ASP A 23 -2.79 -4.37 11.93
C ASP A 23 -1.38 -4.42 12.53
N LYS A 24 -0.73 -5.59 12.49
CA LYS A 24 0.65 -5.78 12.97
C LYS A 24 1.65 -4.92 12.20
N ARG A 25 1.55 -4.87 10.86
CA ARG A 25 2.45 -4.05 10.03
C ARG A 25 2.26 -2.56 10.28
N VAL A 26 1.02 -2.08 10.32
CA VAL A 26 0.71 -0.67 10.64
C VAL A 26 1.19 -0.30 12.04
N SER A 27 0.99 -1.18 13.03
CA SER A 27 1.49 -1.00 14.39
C SER A 27 3.03 -0.95 14.45
N ALA A 28 3.72 -1.76 13.65
CA ALA A 28 5.18 -1.69 13.53
C ALA A 28 5.64 -0.33 12.96
N PHE A 29 5.00 0.16 11.89
CA PHE A 29 5.32 1.48 11.33
C PHE A 29 5.05 2.63 12.31
N LYS A 30 3.95 2.59 13.06
CA LYS A 30 3.66 3.58 14.11
C LYS A 30 4.77 3.62 15.17
N ARG A 31 5.22 2.45 15.65
CA ARG A 31 6.35 2.37 16.60
C ARG A 31 7.65 2.90 16.01
N GLN A 32 7.92 2.61 14.74
CA GLN A 32 9.09 3.16 14.05
C GLN A 32 8.99 4.69 13.91
N LEU A 33 7.81 5.25 13.62
CA LEU A 33 7.61 6.69 13.57
C LEU A 33 7.93 7.35 14.92
N GLU A 34 7.42 6.81 16.03
CA GLU A 34 7.76 7.36 17.36
C GLU A 34 9.26 7.27 17.67
N TYR A 35 9.91 6.18 17.27
CA TYR A 35 11.37 6.07 17.40
C TYR A 35 12.11 7.11 16.55
N ILE A 36 11.70 7.33 15.30
CA ILE A 36 12.29 8.31 14.38
C ILE A 36 12.11 9.73 14.92
N LYS A 37 10.94 10.04 15.49
CA LYS A 37 10.66 11.32 16.16
C LYS A 37 11.61 11.57 17.32
N ALA A 38 11.88 10.56 18.14
CA ALA A 38 12.80 10.65 19.27
C ALA A 38 14.29 10.82 18.86
N LYS A 39 14.60 10.76 17.56
CA LYS A 39 15.96 10.87 17.02
C LYS A 39 16.21 12.15 16.22
N ASP A 40 15.27 13.10 16.23
CA ASP A 40 15.37 14.36 15.49
C ASP A 40 15.75 14.15 14.01
N ASN A 41 15.11 13.16 13.38
CA ASN A 41 15.39 12.80 12.00
C ASN A 41 15.13 13.98 11.04
N THR A 42 16.14 14.37 10.27
CA THR A 42 16.12 15.53 9.37
C THR A 42 15.04 15.41 8.29
N HIS A 43 14.81 14.23 7.74
CA HIS A 43 13.78 13.99 6.73
C HIS A 43 12.37 14.16 7.30
N LEU A 44 12.14 13.70 8.52
CA LEU A 44 10.86 13.88 9.20
C LEU A 44 10.60 15.35 9.54
N ILE A 45 11.61 16.06 10.03
CA ILE A 45 11.52 17.51 10.28
C ILE A 45 11.17 18.26 8.99
N LYS A 46 11.81 17.90 7.87
CA LYS A 46 11.51 18.47 6.56
C LYS A 46 10.04 18.25 6.17
N LEU A 47 9.53 17.02 6.28
CA LEU A 47 8.13 16.73 5.99
C LEU A 47 7.18 17.61 6.81
N TYR A 48 7.43 17.74 8.11
CA TYR A 48 6.62 18.61 8.98
C TYR A 48 6.69 20.09 8.58
N SER A 49 7.86 20.57 8.15
CA SER A 49 8.00 21.93 7.61
C SER A 49 7.22 22.15 6.30
N SER A 50 6.93 21.07 5.57
CA SER A 50 6.10 21.06 4.36
C SER A 50 4.65 20.62 4.63
N ASN A 51 4.13 20.94 5.82
CA ASN A 51 2.74 20.69 6.25
C ASN A 51 2.32 19.21 6.38
N TRP A 52 3.24 18.26 6.31
CA TRP A 52 2.91 16.88 6.69
C TRP A 52 2.70 16.77 8.20
N ASN A 53 1.91 15.79 8.61
CA ASN A 53 1.70 15.47 10.01
C ASN A 53 1.68 13.94 10.23
N ASP A 54 1.72 13.54 11.49
CA ASP A 54 1.68 12.13 11.90
C ASP A 54 0.48 11.38 11.32
N GLU A 55 -0.67 12.05 11.19
CA GLU A 55 -1.88 11.42 10.71
C GLU A 55 -1.77 11.09 9.21
N MET A 56 -1.22 11.98 8.40
CA MET A 56 -0.93 11.74 6.99
C MET A 56 0.07 10.59 6.82
N LEU A 57 1.15 10.56 7.61
CA LEU A 57 2.11 9.45 7.58
C LEU A 57 1.46 8.12 7.96
N LYS A 58 0.59 8.12 8.97
CA LYS A 58 -0.18 6.92 9.37
C LYS A 58 -1.12 6.46 8.25
N VAL A 59 -1.72 7.37 7.49
CA VAL A 59 -2.50 7.02 6.28
C VAL A 59 -1.60 6.35 5.24
N VAL A 60 -0.41 6.89 4.96
CA VAL A 60 0.56 6.27 4.03
C VAL A 60 0.94 4.86 4.50
N PHE A 61 1.17 4.66 5.80
CA PHE A 61 1.49 3.34 6.36
C PHE A 61 0.36 2.32 6.17
N VAL A 62 -0.89 2.75 6.31
CA VAL A 62 -2.08 1.91 6.04
C VAL A 62 -2.15 1.54 4.56
N LEU A 63 -1.99 2.51 3.67
CA LEU A 63 -2.02 2.31 2.22
C LEU A 63 -0.89 1.38 1.75
N ASN A 64 0.34 1.61 2.21
CA ASN A 64 1.49 0.72 1.97
C ASN A 64 1.20 -0.71 2.46
N SER A 65 0.70 -0.86 3.69
CA SER A 65 0.45 -2.18 4.27
C SER A 65 -0.63 -2.95 3.50
N PHE A 66 -1.70 -2.25 3.11
CA PHE A 66 -2.75 -2.84 2.28
C PHE A 66 -2.24 -3.21 0.88
N TYR A 67 -1.42 -2.35 0.27
CA TYR A 67 -0.80 -2.64 -1.02
C TYR A 67 0.09 -3.89 -0.93
N GLN A 68 1.03 -3.93 0.00
CA GLN A 68 2.01 -5.03 0.14
C GLN A 68 1.35 -6.37 0.45
N LEU A 69 0.33 -6.39 1.31
CA LEU A 69 -0.29 -7.64 1.76
C LEU A 69 -1.47 -8.10 0.92
N VAL A 70 -2.11 -7.18 0.16
CA VAL A 70 -3.35 -7.47 -0.56
C VAL A 70 -3.22 -7.17 -2.05
N LEU A 71 -3.06 -5.90 -2.42
CA LEU A 71 -3.14 -5.52 -3.84
C LEU A 71 -1.93 -5.97 -4.65
N GLY A 72 -0.71 -5.87 -4.13
CA GLY A 72 0.52 -6.30 -4.80
C GLY A 72 0.53 -7.79 -5.18
N PRO A 73 0.19 -8.70 -4.24
CA PRO A 73 0.01 -10.11 -4.56
C PRO A 73 -1.12 -10.38 -5.56
N LEU A 74 -2.25 -9.67 -5.43
CA LEU A 74 -3.37 -9.80 -6.38
C LEU A 74 -2.97 -9.33 -7.79
N ASP A 75 -2.34 -8.16 -7.90
CA ASP A 75 -1.83 -7.59 -9.15
C ASP A 75 -0.88 -8.58 -9.84
N SER A 76 0.09 -9.10 -9.09
CA SER A 76 1.04 -10.10 -9.57
C SER A 76 0.32 -11.34 -10.12
N SER A 77 -0.75 -11.79 -9.47
CA SER A 77 -1.56 -12.93 -9.92
C SER A 77 -2.44 -12.63 -11.16
N ALA A 78 -2.70 -11.36 -11.46
CA ALA A 78 -3.52 -10.94 -12.60
C ALA A 78 -2.67 -10.77 -13.89
N ARG A 79 -1.37 -10.49 -13.76
CA ARG A 79 -0.44 -10.30 -14.89
C ARG A 79 -0.33 -11.51 -15.81
N SER A 80 -0.50 -12.74 -15.31
CA SER A 80 -0.36 -13.98 -16.11
C SER A 80 -1.52 -14.27 -17.07
N SER A 81 -2.43 -13.33 -17.29
CA SER A 81 -3.63 -13.51 -18.12
C SER A 81 -3.84 -12.39 -19.16
N THR A 82 -2.88 -11.48 -19.27
CA THR A 82 -2.82 -10.50 -20.36
C THR A 82 -2.27 -11.17 -21.62
N LEU A 83 -3.18 -11.38 -22.58
CA LEU A 83 -3.02 -11.84 -23.97
C LEU A 83 -2.31 -13.18 -24.28
N ASN A 84 -1.22 -13.57 -23.62
CA ASN A 84 -0.43 -14.78 -23.99
C ASN A 84 0.08 -15.59 -22.76
N GLY A 85 -0.63 -15.55 -21.63
CA GLY A 85 -0.18 -16.19 -20.39
C GLY A 85 -0.85 -17.55 -20.14
N LEU A 86 -0.23 -18.43 -19.36
CA LEU A 86 -0.75 -19.77 -19.07
C LEU A 86 -2.21 -19.77 -18.59
N GLY A 87 -2.62 -18.72 -17.87
CA GLY A 87 -3.97 -18.54 -17.34
C GLY A 87 -5.00 -17.88 -18.29
N SER A 88 -4.60 -17.44 -19.48
CA SER A 88 -5.54 -16.91 -20.49
C SER A 88 -6.17 -18.02 -21.35
N GLU A 89 -5.41 -19.10 -21.62
CA GLU A 89 -5.89 -20.25 -22.40
C GLU A 89 -6.42 -21.37 -21.50
N ILE A 90 -5.75 -21.63 -20.36
CA ILE A 90 -6.11 -22.71 -19.44
C ILE A 90 -6.35 -22.10 -18.06
N PRO A 91 -7.60 -22.06 -17.57
CA PRO A 91 -7.88 -21.57 -16.23
C PRO A 91 -7.11 -22.39 -15.18
N ILE A 92 -6.30 -21.70 -14.37
CA ILE A 92 -5.65 -22.35 -13.23
C ILE A 92 -6.63 -22.31 -12.06
N THR A 93 -6.92 -23.48 -11.49
CA THR A 93 -7.71 -23.62 -10.27
C THR A 93 -6.80 -23.88 -9.08
N TYR A 94 -6.94 -23.07 -8.04
CA TYR A 94 -6.30 -23.30 -6.74
C TYR A 94 -7.38 -23.53 -5.68
N GLY A 95 -7.41 -24.75 -5.14
CA GLY A 95 -8.49 -25.19 -4.25
C GLY A 95 -9.87 -25.15 -4.94
N ALA A 96 -10.93 -25.10 -4.13
CA ALA A 96 -12.31 -25.14 -4.62
C ALA A 96 -12.83 -23.78 -5.12
N SER A 97 -12.23 -22.67 -4.69
CA SER A 97 -12.81 -21.32 -4.81
C SER A 97 -12.06 -20.38 -5.76
N ILE A 98 -10.75 -20.58 -5.97
CA ILE A 98 -9.93 -19.64 -6.74
C ILE A 98 -9.77 -20.12 -8.18
N LYS A 99 -10.31 -19.35 -9.12
CA LYS A 99 -10.10 -19.51 -10.57
C LYS A 99 -9.31 -18.32 -11.10
N PHE A 100 -8.10 -18.57 -11.59
CA PHE A 100 -7.30 -17.58 -12.32
C PHE A 100 -7.76 -17.57 -13.78
N ASN A 101 -8.50 -16.53 -14.17
CA ASN A 101 -9.03 -16.34 -15.52
C ASN A 101 -9.11 -14.85 -15.87
N ALA A 102 -9.38 -14.55 -17.14
CA ALA A 102 -9.46 -13.17 -17.64
C ALA A 102 -10.49 -12.30 -16.88
N SER A 103 -11.64 -12.86 -16.47
CA SER A 103 -12.67 -12.11 -15.72
C SER A 103 -12.17 -11.67 -14.34
N ARG A 104 -11.51 -12.57 -13.60
CA ARG A 104 -10.91 -12.26 -12.29
C ARG A 104 -9.81 -11.21 -12.44
N SER A 105 -8.95 -11.37 -13.43
CA SER A 105 -7.83 -10.46 -13.67
C SER A 105 -8.31 -9.06 -14.05
N HIS A 106 -9.36 -8.93 -14.86
CA HIS A 106 -9.99 -7.64 -15.15
C HIS A 106 -10.47 -6.92 -13.90
N LYS A 107 -11.10 -7.64 -12.96
CA LYS A 107 -11.55 -7.07 -11.68
C LYS A 107 -10.38 -6.60 -10.83
N ILE A 108 -9.30 -7.38 -10.78
CA ILE A 108 -8.09 -7.02 -10.03
C ILE A 108 -7.43 -5.78 -10.65
N ASN A 109 -7.24 -5.76 -11.97
CA ASN A 109 -6.63 -4.63 -12.66
C ASN A 109 -7.40 -3.33 -12.42
N LYS A 110 -8.74 -3.37 -12.45
CA LYS A 110 -9.59 -2.23 -12.09
C LYS A 110 -9.41 -1.77 -10.64
N ALA A 111 -9.24 -2.71 -9.70
CA ALA A 111 -9.01 -2.37 -8.30
C ALA A 111 -7.63 -1.73 -8.09
N VAL A 112 -6.59 -2.24 -8.76
CA VAL A 112 -5.24 -1.68 -8.76
C VAL A 112 -5.22 -0.29 -9.37
N GLU A 113 -5.89 -0.11 -10.52
CA GLU A 113 -6.03 1.20 -11.16
C GLU A 113 -6.74 2.21 -10.25
N SER A 114 -7.85 1.79 -9.62
CA SER A 114 -8.59 2.63 -8.67
C SER A 114 -7.73 3.01 -7.46
N PHE A 115 -6.92 2.08 -6.95
CA PHE A 115 -5.98 2.35 -5.87
C PHE A 115 -4.89 3.34 -6.28
N ASN A 116 -4.26 3.13 -7.44
CA ASN A 116 -3.24 4.03 -7.97
C ASN A 116 -3.78 5.44 -8.21
N ASN A 117 -5.04 5.57 -8.66
CA ASN A 117 -5.71 6.86 -8.79
C ASN A 117 -5.91 7.57 -7.44
N ILE A 118 -6.18 6.83 -6.36
CA ILE A 118 -6.24 7.42 -5.01
C ILE A 118 -4.86 7.94 -4.59
N ILE A 119 -3.81 7.15 -4.82
CA ILE A 119 -2.42 7.52 -4.51
C ILE A 119 -2.02 8.79 -5.27
N ALA A 120 -2.26 8.83 -6.59
CA ALA A 120 -1.95 9.97 -7.44
C ALA A 120 -2.73 11.24 -7.04
N ARG A 121 -4.04 11.13 -6.77
CA ARG A 121 -4.87 12.27 -6.31
C ARG A 121 -4.50 12.78 -4.92
N SER A 122 -3.86 11.94 -4.11
CA SER A 122 -3.39 12.33 -2.78
C SER A 122 -1.97 12.89 -2.81
N GLU A 123 -1.36 13.04 -3.99
CA GLU A 123 0.01 13.50 -4.18
C GLU A 123 1.03 12.66 -3.36
N ILE A 124 0.72 11.37 -3.19
CA ILE A 124 1.61 10.42 -2.52
C ILE A 124 2.48 9.74 -3.58
N ASN A 125 3.80 9.74 -3.38
CA ASN A 125 4.72 8.96 -4.21
C ASN A 125 4.28 7.48 -4.31
N SER A 126 3.94 7.01 -5.50
CA SER A 126 3.59 5.60 -5.69
C SER A 126 4.72 4.62 -5.32
N PHE A 127 5.97 5.04 -5.43
CA PHE A 127 7.14 4.25 -5.06
C PHE A 127 7.11 3.82 -3.58
N VAL A 128 6.58 4.66 -2.69
CA VAL A 128 6.56 4.36 -1.26
C VAL A 128 5.62 3.20 -0.91
N MET A 129 4.73 2.79 -1.81
CA MET A 129 3.91 1.58 -1.63
C MET A 129 4.76 0.30 -1.67
N GLY A 130 5.94 0.36 -2.28
CA GLY A 130 6.92 -0.74 -2.38
C GLY A 130 7.76 -0.97 -1.13
N LEU A 131 7.79 -0.02 -0.19
CA LEU A 131 8.81 0.05 0.86
C LEU A 131 8.44 -0.73 2.13
N ASN A 132 9.46 -1.13 2.89
CA ASN A 132 9.32 -2.06 4.03
C ASN A 132 9.55 -1.44 5.41
N SER A 133 10.09 -0.23 5.49
CA SER A 133 10.29 0.48 6.75
C SER A 133 9.66 1.88 6.70
N ALA A 134 9.24 2.39 7.86
CA ALA A 134 8.76 3.76 7.98
C ALA A 134 9.88 4.76 7.66
N ASN A 135 11.13 4.43 7.97
CA ASN A 135 12.28 5.26 7.66
C ASN A 135 12.47 5.44 6.15
N ASP A 136 12.38 4.36 5.37
CA ASP A 136 12.49 4.44 3.90
C ASP A 136 11.34 5.23 3.29
N ILE A 137 10.12 5.06 3.82
CA ILE A 137 8.94 5.82 3.39
C ILE A 137 9.18 7.31 3.65
N ILE A 138 9.57 7.67 4.87
CA ILE A 138 9.84 9.07 5.26
C ILE A 138 10.96 9.67 4.41
N PHE A 139 12.06 8.94 4.19
CA PHE A 139 13.16 9.38 3.35
C PHE A 139 12.69 9.70 1.92
N ASN A 140 11.93 8.79 1.30
CA ASN A 140 11.48 8.97 -0.08
C ASN A 140 10.43 10.07 -0.24
N LEU A 141 9.51 10.22 0.72
CA LEU A 141 8.58 11.36 0.74
C LEU A 141 9.33 12.69 0.90
N ALA A 142 10.34 12.75 1.77
CA ALA A 142 11.12 13.98 1.99
C ALA A 142 12.03 14.33 0.81
N LYS A 143 12.50 13.30 0.08
CA LYS A 143 13.35 13.46 -1.11
C LYS A 143 12.60 14.13 -2.25
N GLU A 144 11.35 13.75 -2.53
CA GLU A 144 10.57 14.37 -3.61
C GLU A 144 10.37 15.87 -3.42
N LEU A 145 10.26 16.33 -2.17
CA LEU A 145 10.23 17.76 -1.85
C LEU A 145 11.52 18.52 -2.21
N HIS A 146 12.57 17.87 -2.73
CA HIS A 146 13.75 18.53 -3.30
C HIS A 146 13.75 18.57 -4.84
N GLU A 147 12.96 17.72 -5.50
CA GLU A 147 12.94 17.65 -6.96
C GLU A 147 12.02 18.72 -7.59
N ASP A 148 11.29 19.47 -6.76
CA ASP A 148 10.43 20.62 -7.12
C ASP A 148 11.09 22.00 -6.87
N GLU A 149 12.38 22.07 -6.48
CA GLU A 149 13.21 23.29 -6.42
C GLU A 149 14.12 23.43 -7.65
#